data_AF-A0A6N4VB52-F1
#
_entry.id   AF-A0A6N4VB52-F1
#
_cell.length_a   1.000
_cell.length_b   1.000
_cell.length_c   1.000
_cell.angle_alpha   90.00
_cell.angle_beta   90.00
_cell.angle_gamma   90.00
#
_symmetry.space_group_name_H-M   'P 1'
#
loop_
_entity.id
_entity.type
_entity.pdbx_description
1 polymer ?
#
loop_
_entity_poly.entity_id
_entity_poly.type
_entity_poly.pdbx_seq_one_letter_code
_entity_poly.pdbx_strand_id
1 'polypeptide(L)'
;MDARLASLSSPALSIFRIIFGLLFTLHGTMKLFGWPVGEAVPVGTWPFWWAGLIELVTGLLITVGFFTRIAALIAAGQMAVAYLWQHWGILGGELGSFWPTENGGEPALLFCFGFLLLAATGAGAWSVDGQRGGSSLART
;
A
#
# COMPACT_ATOMS: atom_id res chain seq x y z
N MET A 1 24.24 7.39 19.27
CA MET A 1 22.86 7.56 18.78
C MET A 1 22.54 6.52 17.70
N ASP A 2 23.43 6.34 16.72
CA ASP A 2 23.18 5.56 15.50
C ASP A 2 22.94 4.07 15.72
N ALA A 3 23.64 3.44 16.66
CA ALA A 3 23.42 2.03 16.99
C ALA A 3 22.02 1.76 17.58
N ARG A 4 21.44 2.71 18.32
CA ARG A 4 20.07 2.62 18.85
C ARG A 4 19.05 2.78 17.73
N LEU A 5 19.26 3.72 16.80
CA LEU A 5 18.41 3.93 15.63
C LEU A 5 18.44 2.72 14.68
N ALA A 6 19.61 2.13 14.46
CA ALA A 6 19.77 0.91 13.67
C ALA A 6 18.99 -0.26 14.29
N SER A 7 19.02 -0.42 15.61
CA SER A 7 18.27 -1.48 16.32
C SER A 7 16.73 -1.32 16.22
N LEU A 8 16.24 -0.08 16.08
CA LEU A 8 14.81 0.24 15.97
C LEU A 8 14.27 0.19 14.53
N SER A 9 15.16 0.14 13.54
CA SER A 9 14.79 0.15 12.12
C SER A 9 13.80 -0.95 11.76
N SER A 10 13.94 -2.15 12.32
CA SER A 10 13.10 -3.30 11.97
C SER A 10 11.69 -3.27 12.61
N PRO A 11 11.54 -2.95 13.92
CA PRO A 11 10.22 -2.65 14.49
C PRO A 11 9.52 -1.46 13.82
N ALA A 12 10.26 -0.38 13.54
CA ALA A 12 9.69 0.80 12.89
C ALA A 12 9.14 0.48 11.49
N LEU A 13 9.89 -0.28 10.68
CA LEU A 13 9.41 -0.76 9.38
C LEU A 13 8.20 -1.67 9.50
N SER A 14 8.13 -2.49 10.56
CA SER A 14 6.97 -3.35 10.81
C SER A 14 5.72 -2.54 11.13
N ILE A 15 5.83 -1.51 11.96
CA ILE A 15 4.72 -0.59 12.27
C ILE A 15 4.29 0.16 11.00
N PHE A 16 5.25 0.71 10.26
CA PHE A 16 4.99 1.39 8.99
C PHE A 16 4.20 0.49 8.03
N ARG A 17 4.67 -0.75 7.82
CA ARG A 17 4.01 -1.76 7.01
C ARG A 17 2.57 -2.02 7.46
N ILE A 18 2.36 -2.25 8.75
CA ILE A 18 1.04 -2.56 9.31
C ILE A 18 0.08 -1.39 9.11
N ILE A 19 0.50 -0.16 9.42
CA ILE A 19 -0.36 1.03 9.30
C ILE A 19 -0.70 1.30 7.83
N PHE A 20 0.27 1.29 6.92
CA PHE A 20 0.01 1.49 5.50
C PHE A 20 -0.90 0.40 4.93
N GLY A 21 -0.64 -0.87 5.26
CA GLY A 21 -1.46 -1.99 4.83
C GLY A 21 -2.90 -1.89 5.32
N LEU A 22 -3.11 -1.52 6.60
CA LEU A 22 -4.45 -1.37 7.19
C LEU A 22 -5.22 -0.21 6.58
N LEU A 23 -4.60 0.94 6.40
CA LEU A 23 -5.26 2.09 5.76
C LEU A 23 -5.65 1.78 4.32
N PHE A 24 -4.80 1.06 3.59
CA PHE A 24 -5.10 0.63 2.22
C PHE A 24 -6.23 -0.40 2.17
N THR A 25 -6.22 -1.35 3.11
CA THR A 25 -7.32 -2.29 3.32
C THR A 25 -8.63 -1.54 3.53
N LEU A 26 -8.64 -0.49 4.36
CA LEU A 26 -9.82 0.34 4.61
C LEU A 26 -10.31 1.06 3.35
N HIS A 27 -9.41 1.57 2.50
CA HIS A 27 -9.82 2.12 1.20
C HIS A 27 -10.52 1.06 0.33
N GLY A 28 -10.00 -0.16 0.33
CA GLY A 28 -10.62 -1.29 -0.36
C GLY A 28 -11.99 -1.64 0.21
N THR A 29 -12.15 -1.69 1.54
CA THR A 29 -13.44 -1.99 2.17
C THR A 29 -14.47 -0.90 1.94
N MET A 30 -14.06 0.37 1.89
CA MET A 30 -14.96 1.47 1.55
C MET A 30 -15.52 1.28 0.14
N LYS A 31 -14.65 0.96 -0.83
CA LYS A 31 -15.06 0.76 -2.23
C LYS A 31 -15.89 -0.50 -2.44
N LEU A 32 -15.55 -1.61 -1.78
CA LEU A 32 -16.22 -2.90 -2.03
C LEU A 32 -17.46 -3.14 -1.16
N PHE A 33 -17.50 -2.57 0.04
CA PHE A 33 -18.51 -2.87 1.05
C PHE A 33 -19.18 -1.63 1.65
N GLY A 34 -18.73 -0.41 1.33
CA GLY A 34 -19.23 0.82 1.95
C GLY A 34 -18.86 0.96 3.43
N TRP A 35 -17.85 0.24 3.90
CA TRP A 35 -17.43 0.23 5.31
C TRP A 35 -15.98 0.71 5.46
N PRO A 36 -15.63 1.49 6.50
CA PRO A 36 -16.48 1.98 7.61
C PRO A 36 -17.36 3.18 7.26
N VAL A 37 -17.11 3.84 6.12
CA VAL A 37 -17.84 5.00 5.64
C VAL A 37 -17.98 4.95 4.12
N GLY A 38 -19.02 5.57 3.58
CA GLY A 38 -19.29 5.64 2.14
C GLY A 38 -20.29 4.60 1.65
N GLU A 39 -20.40 4.48 0.33
CA GLU A 39 -21.28 3.52 -0.35
C GLU A 39 -20.45 2.54 -1.16
N ALA A 40 -20.89 1.28 -1.20
CA ALA A 40 -20.23 0.25 -2.00
C ALA A 40 -20.36 0.57 -3.49
N VAL A 41 -19.24 0.50 -4.21
CA VAL A 41 -19.20 0.61 -5.66
C VAL A 41 -19.83 -0.64 -6.27
N PRO A 42 -20.75 -0.50 -7.25
CA PRO A 42 -21.34 -1.65 -7.92
C PRO A 42 -20.28 -2.58 -8.53
N VAL A 43 -20.52 -3.89 -8.44
CA VAL A 43 -19.56 -4.91 -8.87
C VAL A 43 -19.16 -4.73 -10.33
N GLY A 44 -17.85 -4.75 -10.59
CA GLY A 44 -17.28 -4.63 -11.93
C GLY A 44 -17.16 -3.21 -12.48
N THR A 45 -17.59 -2.18 -11.73
CA THR A 45 -17.50 -0.79 -12.17
C THR A 45 -16.04 -0.36 -12.35
N TRP A 46 -15.72 0.11 -13.56
CA TRP A 46 -14.41 0.68 -13.88
C TRP A 46 -14.32 2.16 -13.45
N PRO A 47 -13.19 2.63 -12.89
CA PRO A 47 -12.03 1.85 -12.39
C PRO A 47 -12.20 1.40 -10.92
N PHE A 48 -13.18 1.96 -10.21
CA PHE A 48 -13.20 1.98 -8.74
C PHE A 48 -13.39 0.61 -8.08
N TRP A 49 -14.19 -0.28 -8.66
CA TRP A 49 -14.39 -1.60 -8.06
C TRP A 49 -13.10 -2.44 -8.12
N TRP A 50 -12.38 -2.37 -9.23
CA TRP A 50 -11.09 -3.05 -9.42
C TRP A 50 -9.99 -2.46 -8.53
N ALA A 51 -9.96 -1.13 -8.40
CA ALA A 51 -9.08 -0.48 -7.44
C ALA A 51 -9.35 -0.99 -6.01
N GLY A 52 -10.62 -1.04 -5.60
CA GLY A 52 -11.01 -1.55 -4.28
C GLY A 52 -10.58 -3.00 -4.03
N LEU A 53 -10.66 -3.86 -5.05
CA LEU A 53 -10.19 -5.24 -4.97
C LEU A 53 -8.68 -5.33 -4.78
N ILE A 54 -7.90 -4.55 -5.55
CA ILE A 54 -6.45 -4.49 -5.42
C ILE A 54 -6.07 -3.97 -4.03
N GLU A 55 -6.70 -2.88 -3.59
CA GLU A 55 -6.48 -2.25 -2.30
C GLU A 55 -6.73 -3.21 -1.13
N LEU A 56 -7.84 -3.94 -1.17
CA LEU A 56 -8.18 -4.91 -0.14
C LEU A 56 -7.16 -6.06 -0.09
N VAL A 57 -6.89 -6.70 -1.23
CA VAL A 57 -6.03 -7.89 -1.29
C VAL A 57 -4.59 -7.53 -0.94
N THR A 58 -4.03 -6.51 -1.59
CA THR A 58 -2.64 -6.10 -1.34
C THR A 58 -2.48 -5.47 0.04
N GLY A 59 -3.46 -4.71 0.52
CA GLY A 59 -3.49 -4.16 1.87
C GLY A 59 -3.39 -5.24 2.95
N LEU A 60 -4.18 -6.33 2.82
CA LEU A 60 -4.13 -7.46 3.76
C LEU A 60 -2.79 -8.21 3.69
N LEU A 61 -2.29 -8.49 2.48
CA LEU A 61 -0.99 -9.14 2.27
C LEU A 61 0.16 -8.32 2.89
N ILE A 62 0.15 -7.00 2.67
CA ILE A 62 1.12 -6.07 3.24
C ILE A 62 0.96 -6.03 4.76
N THR A 63 -0.25 -5.97 5.30
CA THR A 63 -0.53 -5.94 6.76
C THR A 63 -0.05 -7.17 7.48
N VAL A 64 -0.19 -8.35 6.89
CA VAL A 64 0.32 -9.62 7.46
C VAL A 64 1.82 -9.77 7.20
N GLY A 65 2.30 -9.19 6.10
CA GLY A 65 3.71 -9.24 5.72
C GLY A 65 4.00 -10.55 4.99
N PHE A 66 3.10 -10.90 4.07
CA PHE A 66 3.19 -12.09 3.22
C PHE A 66 3.37 -11.64 1.77
N PHE A 67 4.46 -12.06 1.12
CA PHE A 67 4.87 -11.56 -0.19
C PHE A 67 4.92 -10.03 -0.26
N THR A 68 5.42 -9.40 0.80
CA THR A 68 5.31 -7.95 1.03
C THR A 68 5.87 -7.14 -0.13
N ARG A 69 7.01 -7.56 -0.70
CA ARG A 69 7.64 -6.83 -1.81
C ARG A 69 6.78 -6.82 -3.06
N ILE A 70 6.20 -7.97 -3.42
CA ILE A 70 5.36 -8.11 -4.62
C ILE A 70 4.05 -7.37 -4.41
N ALA A 71 3.39 -7.57 -3.27
CA ALA A 71 2.15 -6.86 -2.94
C ALA A 71 2.34 -5.34 -2.92
N ALA A 72 3.44 -4.85 -2.36
CA ALA A 72 3.77 -3.44 -2.32
C ALA A 72 4.06 -2.86 -3.72
N LEU A 73 4.73 -3.59 -4.62
CA LEU A 73 4.92 -3.13 -6.01
C LEU A 73 3.59 -2.99 -6.75
N ILE A 74 2.67 -3.94 -6.56
CA ILE A 74 1.33 -3.88 -7.18
C ILE A 74 0.54 -2.69 -6.62
N ALA A 75 0.52 -2.52 -5.30
CA ALA A 75 -0.15 -1.41 -4.64
C ALA A 75 0.43 -0.04 -5.06
N ALA A 76 1.76 0.06 -5.15
CA ALA A 76 2.44 1.25 -5.65
C ALA A 76 2.05 1.55 -7.10
N GLY A 77 2.05 0.55 -7.98
CA GLY A 77 1.65 0.69 -9.38
C GLY A 77 0.21 1.17 -9.52
N GLN A 78 -0.72 0.60 -8.77
CA GLN A 78 -2.11 1.03 -8.75
C GLN A 78 -2.24 2.50 -8.32
N MET A 79 -1.46 2.94 -7.33
CA MET A 79 -1.51 4.31 -6.84
C MET A 79 -0.83 5.31 -7.79
N ALA A 80 0.23 4.90 -8.47
CA ALA A 80 0.82 5.67 -9.56
C ALA A 80 -0.19 5.90 -10.70
N VAL A 81 -0.92 4.85 -11.10
CA VAL A 81 -1.99 4.97 -12.11
C VAL A 81 -3.11 5.88 -11.61
N ALA A 82 -3.53 5.76 -10.35
CA ALA A 82 -4.54 6.65 -9.78
C ALA A 82 -4.10 8.13 -9.84
N TYR A 83 -2.85 8.45 -9.51
CA TYR A 83 -2.36 9.82 -9.61
C TYR A 83 -2.31 10.30 -11.06
N LEU A 84 -1.65 9.55 -11.94
CA LEU A 84 -1.39 9.96 -13.32
C LEU A 84 -2.66 9.96 -14.19
N TRP A 85 -3.64 9.14 -13.86
CA TRP A 85 -4.89 9.04 -14.61
C TRP A 85 -6.07 9.77 -13.94
N GLN A 86 -6.28 9.64 -12.62
CA GLN A 86 -7.47 10.23 -11.99
C GLN A 86 -7.25 11.62 -11.42
N HIS A 87 -6.05 11.93 -10.92
CA HIS A 87 -5.79 13.22 -10.26
C HIS A 87 -5.14 14.24 -11.19
N TRP A 88 -4.06 13.85 -11.88
CA TRP A 88 -3.44 14.71 -12.89
C TRP A 88 -4.10 14.54 -14.27
N GLY A 89 -4.49 13.32 -14.64
CA GLY A 89 -5.21 13.08 -15.91
C GLY A 89 -4.35 12.92 -17.16
N ILE A 90 -3.02 13.01 -17.05
CA ILE A 90 -2.10 12.96 -18.20
C ILE A 90 -2.17 11.64 -18.99
N LEU A 91 -2.61 10.54 -18.36
CA LEU A 91 -2.77 9.22 -19.00
C LEU A 91 -4.16 8.99 -19.63
N GLY A 92 -4.88 10.07 -19.98
CA GLY A 92 -6.19 9.99 -20.64
C GLY A 92 -7.38 10.10 -19.68
N GLY A 93 -7.20 10.74 -18.54
CA GLY A 93 -8.28 11.13 -17.64
C GLY A 93 -8.68 12.58 -17.85
N GLU A 94 -9.52 13.10 -16.97
CA GLU A 94 -9.78 14.54 -16.92
C GLU A 94 -8.51 15.26 -16.46
N LEU A 95 -8.03 16.20 -17.26
CA LEU A 95 -6.79 16.91 -16.99
C LEU A 95 -6.98 17.88 -15.82
N GLY A 96 -6.43 17.52 -14.65
CA GLY A 96 -6.43 18.32 -13.43
C GLY A 96 -5.13 19.09 -13.23
N SER A 97 -5.04 19.80 -12.10
CA SER A 97 -3.77 20.42 -11.66
C SER A 97 -2.69 19.36 -11.47
N PHE A 98 -1.44 19.69 -11.79
CA PHE A 98 -0.30 18.84 -11.46
C PHE A 98 -0.04 18.81 -9.95
N TRP A 99 -0.49 19.80 -9.19
CA TRP A 99 -0.18 19.93 -7.77
C TRP A 99 -1.13 19.08 -6.90
N PRO A 100 -0.61 18.14 -6.09
CA PRO A 100 -1.43 17.25 -5.26
C PRO A 100 -2.39 17.98 -4.32
N THR A 101 -1.96 19.12 -3.80
CA THR A 101 -2.72 19.99 -2.90
C THR A 101 -3.95 20.61 -3.56
N GLU A 102 -4.01 20.65 -4.89
CA GLU A 102 -5.13 21.22 -5.65
C GLU A 102 -6.02 20.13 -6.26
N ASN A 103 -5.49 18.92 -6.51
CA ASN A 103 -6.21 17.83 -7.18
C ASN A 103 -6.63 16.67 -6.25
N GLY A 104 -6.33 16.76 -4.95
CA GLY A 104 -6.65 15.73 -3.95
C GLY A 104 -5.83 14.44 -4.06
N GLY A 105 -4.74 14.46 -4.84
CA GLY A 105 -3.89 13.30 -5.13
C GLY A 105 -2.78 13.07 -4.11
N GLU A 106 -2.72 13.84 -3.02
CA GLU A 106 -1.74 13.66 -1.95
C GLU A 106 -1.73 12.23 -1.39
N PRO A 107 -2.88 11.59 -1.06
CA PRO A 107 -2.88 10.22 -0.58
C PRO A 107 -2.33 9.22 -1.61
N ALA A 108 -2.63 9.44 -2.90
CA ALA A 108 -2.14 8.57 -3.97
C ALA A 108 -0.61 8.57 -4.02
N LEU A 109 0.04 9.74 -3.90
CA LEU A 109 1.49 9.82 -3.85
C LEU A 109 2.08 9.23 -2.56
N LEU A 110 1.48 9.53 -1.41
CA LEU A 110 1.94 9.01 -0.12
C LEU A 110 1.90 7.47 -0.09
N PHE A 111 0.80 6.87 -0.53
CA PHE A 111 0.72 5.41 -0.65
C PHE A 111 1.69 4.86 -1.69
N CYS A 112 1.78 5.48 -2.87
CA CYS A 112 2.69 5.04 -3.93
C CYS A 112 4.14 4.94 -3.42
N PHE A 113 4.69 6.03 -2.89
CA PHE A 113 6.08 6.04 -2.42
C PHE A 113 6.28 5.28 -1.11
N GLY A 114 5.28 5.23 -0.23
CA GLY A 114 5.31 4.39 0.96
C GLY A 114 5.41 2.90 0.62
N PHE A 115 4.66 2.44 -0.39
CA PHE A 115 4.76 1.07 -0.87
C PHE A 115 6.05 0.80 -1.66
N LEU A 116 6.56 1.76 -2.44
CA LEU A 116 7.88 1.61 -3.06
C LEU A 116 8.99 1.47 -2.01
N LEU A 117 8.91 2.20 -0.90
CA LEU A 117 9.83 2.05 0.23
C LEU A 117 9.75 0.63 0.81
N LEU A 118 8.56 0.08 1.02
CA LEU A 118 8.37 -1.29 1.49
C LEU A 118 8.85 -2.34 0.47
N ALA A 119 8.65 -2.10 -0.82
CA ALA A 119 9.15 -2.97 -1.88
C ALA A 119 10.69 -3.01 -1.89
N ALA A 120 11.34 -1.87 -1.65
CA ALA A 120 12.80 -1.77 -1.60
C ALA A 120 13.38 -2.36 -0.30
N THR A 121 12.82 -1.98 0.86
CA THR A 121 13.36 -2.32 2.19
C THR A 121 12.93 -3.69 2.71
N GLY A 122 11.77 -4.21 2.26
CA GLY A 122 11.23 -5.50 2.68
C GLY A 122 10.24 -5.41 3.85
N ALA A 123 9.96 -6.57 4.46
CA ALA A 123 8.76 -6.77 5.27
C ALA A 123 8.91 -6.42 6.78
N GLY A 124 10.12 -6.19 7.27
CA GLY A 124 10.39 -5.96 8.71
C GLY A 124 10.31 -7.23 9.57
N ALA A 125 10.77 -7.14 10.83
CA ALA A 125 10.87 -8.29 11.74
C ALA A 125 9.52 -8.96 12.09
N TRP A 126 8.42 -8.21 12.14
CA TRP A 126 7.10 -8.76 12.50
C TRP A 126 6.29 -9.25 11.30
N SER A 127 6.95 -9.59 10.20
CA SER A 127 6.32 -10.14 9.01
C SER A 127 6.34 -11.67 9.01
N VAL A 128 5.38 -12.27 8.30
CA VAL A 128 5.42 -13.71 7.99
C VAL A 128 6.64 -14.05 7.13
N ASP A 129 6.99 -13.18 6.17
CA ASP A 129 8.17 -13.32 5.33
C ASP A 129 9.47 -13.42 6.18
N GLY A 130 9.62 -12.59 7.21
CA GLY A 130 10.77 -12.58 8.11
C GLY A 130 10.89 -13.83 8.98
N GLN A 131 9.76 -14.39 9.43
CA GLN A 131 9.73 -15.62 10.23
C GLN A 131 10.10 -16.87 9.41
N ARG A 132 9.83 -16.86 8.10
CA ARG A 132 10.22 -17.96 7.18
C ARG A 132 11.72 -17.97 6.87
N GLY A 133 12.39 -16.82 6.90
CA GLY A 133 13.84 -16.74 6.69
C GLY A 133 14.69 -17.16 7.91
N GLY A 134 14.17 -16.98 9.13
CA GLY A 134 14.90 -17.29 10.37
C GLY A 134 15.00 -18.78 10.72
N SER A 135 14.14 -19.63 10.14
CA SER A 135 14.10 -21.07 10.44
C SER A 135 15.12 -21.92 9.65
N SER A 136 15.83 -21.31 8.69
CA SER A 136 16.88 -21.99 7.91
C SER A 136 18.29 -21.84 8.48
N LEU A 137 18.53 -20.87 9.37
CA LEU A 137 19.87 -20.61 9.93
C LEU A 137 20.08 -21.22 11.32
N ALA A 138 19.05 -21.79 11.95
CA ALA A 138 19.14 -22.44 13.25
C ALA A 138 19.34 -23.98 13.15
N ARG A 139 19.71 -24.50 11.96
CA ARG A 139 19.74 -25.95 11.69
C ARG A 139 21.02 -26.46 10.99
N THR A 140 22.13 -25.73 11.11
CA THR A 140 23.47 -26.13 10.66
C THR A 140 24.48 -25.84 11.75
#